data_AF-A0A7S1J2S9-F1
#
_entry.id   AF-A0A7S1J2S9-F1
#
_cell.length_a   1.000
_cell.length_b   1.000
_cell.length_c   1.000
_cell.angle_alpha   90.00
_cell.angle_beta   90.00
_cell.angle_gamma   90.00
#
_symmetry.space_group_name_H-M   'P 1'
#
loop_
_entity.id
_entity.type
_entity.pdbx_description
1 polymer ?
#
loop_
_entity_poly.entity_id
_entity_poly.type
_entity_poly.pdbx_seq_one_letter_code
_entity_poly.pdbx_strand_id
1 'polypeptide(L)'
;SGLSGITTLISVMADLVVLGSTHLHLLHWVFAKIFAVQGLVLRNLGSLFRGKKLNPLRKRVDSAEFQLEQLLLGTIWFTVLIFLWPTVAMYYVFFSILNFLVLIVQESLHLSVLAFNAFPVLLLGSFVWQHFQQHPIPDGVVFEFSGSTPPAPADTSRLALCWSVLIGKLRGWRVASTA
;
A
#
# COMPACT_ATOMS: atom_id res chain seq x y z
N SER A 1 25.67 -20.65 -20.61
CA SER A 1 25.71 -19.42 -19.78
C SER A 1 24.45 -18.55 -19.83
N GLY A 2 23.40 -18.88 -20.62
CA GLY A 2 22.27 -17.94 -20.84
C GLY A 2 21.15 -17.90 -19.79
N LEU A 3 20.84 -19.01 -19.09
CA LEU A 3 19.64 -19.11 -18.26
C LEU A 3 19.80 -18.46 -16.86
N SER A 4 21.00 -18.52 -16.27
CA SER A 4 21.29 -17.95 -14.95
C SER A 4 21.32 -16.41 -14.94
N GLY A 5 21.43 -15.75 -16.09
CA GLY A 5 21.37 -14.30 -16.20
C GLY A 5 19.94 -13.75 -16.27
N ILE A 6 18.99 -14.55 -16.75
CA ILE A 6 17.59 -14.13 -16.87
C ILE A 6 16.95 -14.06 -15.49
N THR A 7 17.22 -15.02 -14.61
CA THR A 7 16.69 -15.02 -13.24
C THR A 7 17.24 -13.87 -12.40
N THR A 8 18.53 -13.52 -12.55
CA THR A 8 19.12 -12.37 -11.86
C THR A 8 18.58 -11.05 -12.40
N LEU A 9 18.36 -10.92 -13.72
CA LEU A 9 17.71 -9.75 -14.31
C LEU A 9 16.28 -9.58 -13.80
N ILE A 10 15.50 -10.66 -13.73
CA ILE A 10 14.13 -10.64 -13.19
C ILE A 10 14.13 -10.23 -11.71
N SER A 11 15.07 -10.73 -10.91
CA SER A 11 15.19 -10.35 -9.49
C SER A 11 15.47 -8.86 -9.32
N VAL A 12 16.43 -8.31 -10.08
CA VAL A 12 16.76 -6.88 -10.02
C VAL A 12 15.59 -6.01 -10.49
N MET A 13 14.89 -6.42 -11.55
CA MET A 13 13.70 -5.71 -12.01
C MET A 13 12.57 -5.73 -10.97
N ALA A 14 12.36 -6.86 -10.30
CA ALA A 14 11.38 -6.97 -9.22
C ALA A 14 11.73 -6.03 -8.05
N ASP A 15 13.00 -5.98 -7.64
CA ASP A 15 13.48 -5.09 -6.58
C ASP A 15 13.27 -3.61 -6.94
N LEU A 16 13.58 -3.22 -8.19
CA LEU A 16 13.36 -1.86 -8.68
C LEU A 16 11.86 -1.49 -8.70
N VAL A 17 10.98 -2.42 -9.06
CA VAL A 17 9.53 -2.20 -9.02
C VAL A 17 9.04 -2.03 -7.59
N VAL A 18 9.55 -2.83 -6.64
CA VAL A 18 9.21 -2.70 -5.21
C VAL A 18 9.67 -1.35 -4.68
N LEU A 19 10.92 -0.95 -4.95
CA LEU A 19 11.47 0.33 -4.52
C LEU A 19 10.71 1.51 -5.14
N GLY A 20 10.41 1.44 -6.44
CA GLY A 20 9.59 2.45 -7.13
C GLY A 20 8.16 2.55 -6.59
N SER A 21 7.51 1.42 -6.31
CA SER A 21 6.14 1.37 -5.78
C SER A 21 6.02 2.04 -4.42
N THR A 22 6.98 1.80 -3.51
CA THR A 22 6.97 2.40 -2.17
C THR A 22 7.12 3.92 -2.23
N HIS A 23 8.01 4.43 -3.09
CA HIS A 23 8.19 5.87 -3.28
C HIS A 23 6.93 6.55 -3.82
N LEU A 24 6.30 5.95 -4.84
CA LEU A 24 5.07 6.47 -5.44
C LEU A 24 3.88 6.45 -4.46
N HIS A 25 3.77 5.42 -3.64
CA HIS A 25 2.74 5.33 -2.61
C HIS A 25 2.89 6.41 -1.55
N LEU A 26 4.13 6.66 -1.10
CA LEU A 26 4.41 7.73 -0.14
C LEU A 26 4.05 9.10 -0.71
N LEU A 27 4.46 9.39 -1.94
CA LEU A 27 4.14 10.65 -2.60
C LEU A 27 2.63 10.85 -2.74
N HIS A 28 1.90 9.84 -3.21
CA HIS A 28 0.44 9.94 -3.31
C HIS A 28 -0.22 10.21 -1.95
N TRP A 29 0.23 9.55 -0.89
CA TRP A 29 -0.28 9.80 0.46
C TRP A 29 -0.03 11.24 0.91
N VAL A 30 1.18 11.77 0.65
CA VAL A 30 1.54 13.17 0.94
C VAL A 30 0.62 14.13 0.17
N PHE A 31 0.45 13.95 -1.14
CA PHE A 31 -0.41 14.82 -1.95
C PHE A 31 -1.88 14.74 -1.54
N ALA A 32 -2.39 13.55 -1.21
CA ALA A 32 -3.75 13.38 -0.70
C ALA A 32 -3.97 14.17 0.61
N LYS A 33 -2.99 14.13 1.52
CA LYS A 33 -3.05 14.91 2.77
C LYS A 33 -2.99 16.40 2.53
N ILE A 34 -2.10 16.87 1.65
CA ILE A 34 -2.00 18.28 1.29
C ILE A 34 -3.32 18.78 0.72
N PHE A 35 -3.91 18.05 -0.24
CA PHE A 35 -5.19 18.42 -0.85
C PHE A 35 -6.33 18.50 0.17
N ALA A 36 -6.42 17.52 1.08
CA ALA A 36 -7.43 17.50 2.15
C ALA A 36 -7.27 18.69 3.13
N VAL A 37 -6.04 18.96 3.57
CA VAL A 37 -5.74 20.09 4.47
C VAL A 37 -6.03 21.41 3.77
N GLN A 38 -5.64 21.57 2.51
CA GLN A 38 -5.85 22.78 1.73
C GLN A 38 -7.34 23.10 1.57
N GLY A 39 -8.18 22.10 1.31
CA GLY A 39 -9.64 22.27 1.27
C GLY A 39 -10.24 22.66 2.63
N LEU A 40 -9.76 22.06 3.72
CA LEU A 40 -10.19 22.42 5.08
C LEU A 40 -9.84 23.89 5.41
N VAL A 41 -8.62 24.31 5.12
CA VAL A 41 -8.16 25.68 5.31
C VAL A 41 -9.00 26.64 4.48
N LEU A 42 -9.25 26.32 3.20
CA LEU A 42 -10.11 27.14 2.33
C LEU A 42 -11.51 27.32 2.92
N ARG A 43 -12.13 26.24 3.42
CA ARG A 43 -13.46 26.27 4.04
C ARG A 43 -13.47 27.15 5.29
N ASN A 44 -12.45 27.02 6.13
CA ASN A 44 -12.32 27.80 7.37
C ASN A 44 -12.14 29.29 7.06
N LEU A 45 -11.26 29.65 6.12
CA LEU A 45 -11.09 31.04 5.67
C LEU A 45 -12.36 31.59 5.01
N GLY A 46 -13.06 30.79 4.21
CA GLY A 46 -14.34 31.19 3.62
C GLY A 46 -15.43 31.50 4.66
N SER A 47 -15.44 30.76 5.78
CA SER A 47 -16.32 31.07 6.91
C SER A 47 -15.90 32.34 7.66
N LEU A 48 -14.60 32.62 7.72
CA LEU A 48 -14.01 33.83 8.31
C LEU A 48 -14.47 35.09 7.56
N PHE A 49 -14.39 35.09 6.22
CA PHE A 49 -14.84 36.24 5.40
C PHE A 49 -16.34 36.49 5.50
N ARG A 50 -17.14 35.46 5.79
CA ARG A 50 -18.58 35.59 6.02
C ARG A 50 -18.92 36.05 7.44
N GLY A 51 -17.92 36.30 8.28
CA GLY A 51 -18.09 36.68 9.70
C GLY A 51 -18.69 35.57 10.56
N LYS A 52 -18.68 34.31 10.08
CA LYS A 52 -19.32 33.16 10.73
C LYS A 52 -18.26 32.33 11.44
N LYS A 53 -18.09 32.53 12.75
CA LYS A 53 -17.17 31.72 13.57
C LYS A 53 -17.94 30.55 14.18
N LEU A 54 -17.60 29.32 13.79
CA LEU A 54 -18.11 28.13 14.47
C LEU A 54 -17.49 28.04 15.86
N ASN A 55 -18.32 28.07 16.89
CA ASN A 55 -17.86 27.87 18.27
C ASN A 55 -17.96 26.38 18.64
N PRO A 56 -16.84 25.64 18.73
CA PRO A 56 -16.87 24.20 19.03
C PRO A 56 -17.43 23.88 20.42
N LEU A 57 -17.37 24.84 21.36
CA LEU A 57 -17.85 24.66 22.75
C LEU A 57 -19.40 24.68 22.86
N ARG A 58 -20.11 25.36 21.96
CA ARG A 58 -21.59 25.46 21.98
C ARG A 58 -22.27 25.04 20.68
N LYS A 59 -21.51 24.50 19.71
CA LYS A 59 -22.01 24.09 18.37
C LYS A 59 -22.90 25.14 17.69
N ARG A 60 -22.63 26.43 17.89
CA ARG A 60 -23.37 27.55 17.28
C ARG A 60 -22.44 28.43 16.44
N VAL A 61 -23.00 29.14 15.47
CA VAL A 61 -22.29 30.13 14.65
C VAL A 61 -22.40 31.48 15.35
N ASP A 62 -21.30 31.96 15.91
CA ASP A 62 -21.22 33.30 16.51
C ASP A 62 -20.68 34.29 15.46
N SER A 63 -21.27 35.49 15.40
CA SER A 63 -20.70 36.61 14.64
C SER A 63 -19.49 37.14 15.40
N ALA A 64 -18.31 37.00 14.80
CA ALA A 64 -17.07 37.51 15.37
C ALA A 64 -16.65 38.78 14.64
N GLU A 65 -16.37 39.84 15.40
CA GLU A 65 -15.75 41.06 14.86
C GLU A 65 -14.25 40.79 14.66
N PHE A 66 -13.84 40.72 13.40
CA PHE A 66 -12.44 40.56 13.02
C PHE A 66 -11.84 41.93 12.69
N GLN A 67 -10.61 42.17 13.13
CA GLN A 67 -9.85 43.36 12.75
C GLN A 67 -9.54 43.34 11.25
N LEU A 68 -9.50 44.51 10.62
CA LEU A 68 -9.30 44.66 9.16
C LEU A 68 -7.98 44.04 8.69
N GLU A 69 -6.91 44.15 9.48
CA GLU A 69 -5.60 43.57 9.19
C GLU A 69 -5.64 42.03 9.14
N GLN A 70 -6.36 41.41 10.08
CA GLN A 70 -6.54 39.95 10.11
C GLN A 70 -7.34 39.46 8.89
N LEU A 71 -8.35 40.23 8.47
CA LEU A 71 -9.14 39.92 7.28
C LEU A 71 -8.30 40.03 5.99
N LEU A 72 -7.43 41.05 5.92
CA LEU A 72 -6.54 41.26 4.79
C LEU A 72 -5.53 40.12 4.66
N LEU A 73 -4.87 39.73 5.76
CA LEU A 73 -3.96 38.58 5.77
C LEU A 73 -4.69 37.30 5.33
N GLY A 74 -5.90 37.06 5.84
CA GLY A 74 -6.75 35.95 5.42
C GLY A 74 -6.99 35.94 3.91
N THR A 75 -7.23 37.11 3.31
CA THR A 75 -7.44 37.26 1.86
C THR A 75 -6.19 36.86 1.07
N ILE A 76 -5.01 37.26 1.52
CA ILE A 76 -3.74 36.89 0.88
C ILE A 76 -3.52 35.37 0.93
N TRP A 77 -3.74 34.74 2.09
CA TRP A 77 -3.66 33.28 2.19
C TRP A 77 -4.70 32.58 1.31
N PHE A 78 -5.92 33.13 1.24
CA PHE A 78 -6.99 32.57 0.42
C PHE A 78 -6.66 32.59 -1.07
N THR A 79 -6.13 33.70 -1.59
CA THR A 79 -5.74 33.81 -3.00
C THR A 79 -4.59 32.86 -3.34
N VAL A 80 -3.56 32.77 -2.48
CA VAL A 80 -2.46 31.81 -2.64
C VAL A 80 -2.99 30.37 -2.64
N LEU A 81 -3.86 30.01 -1.70
CA LEU A 81 -4.40 28.65 -1.60
C LEU A 81 -5.32 28.30 -2.77
N ILE A 82 -6.14 29.25 -3.26
CA ILE A 82 -6.96 29.05 -4.47
C ILE A 82 -6.06 28.83 -5.68
N PHE A 83 -5.00 29.62 -5.82
CA PHE A 83 -4.08 29.49 -6.95
C PHE A 83 -3.22 28.21 -6.87
N LEU A 84 -2.89 27.77 -5.67
CA LEU A 84 -2.16 26.53 -5.40
C LEU A 84 -3.06 25.28 -5.56
N TRP A 85 -4.37 25.41 -5.37
CA TRP A 85 -5.29 24.28 -5.45
C TRP A 85 -5.27 23.55 -6.80
N PRO A 86 -5.32 24.22 -7.98
CA PRO A 86 -5.24 23.53 -9.27
C PRO A 86 -3.89 22.88 -9.51
N THR A 87 -2.78 23.46 -9.02
CA THR A 87 -1.45 22.85 -9.17
C THR A 87 -1.33 21.58 -8.34
N VAL A 88 -1.78 21.59 -7.08
CA VAL A 88 -1.84 20.40 -6.21
C VAL A 88 -2.78 19.34 -6.79
N ALA A 89 -3.92 19.74 -7.35
CA ALA A 89 -4.86 18.82 -8.00
C ALA A 89 -4.20 18.07 -9.18
N MET A 90 -3.46 18.78 -10.03
CA MET A 90 -2.74 18.16 -11.15
C MET A 90 -1.69 17.15 -10.67
N TYR A 91 -0.89 17.50 -9.67
CA TYR A 91 0.08 16.56 -9.10
C TYR A 91 -0.59 15.34 -8.47
N TYR A 92 -1.68 15.55 -7.72
CA TYR A 92 -2.44 14.46 -7.13
C TYR A 92 -2.96 13.48 -8.19
N VAL A 93 -3.54 13.97 -9.29
CA VAL A 93 -4.02 13.13 -10.40
C VAL A 93 -2.87 12.39 -11.07
N PHE A 94 -1.76 13.07 -11.37
CA PHE A 94 -0.58 12.47 -11.97
C PHE A 94 -0.02 11.31 -11.13
N PHE A 95 0.22 11.55 -9.84
CA PHE A 95 0.70 10.51 -8.93
C PHE A 95 -0.33 9.40 -8.72
N SER A 96 -1.63 9.71 -8.73
CA SER A 96 -2.69 8.70 -8.67
C SER A 96 -2.60 7.75 -9.85
N ILE A 97 -2.48 8.27 -11.08
CA ILE A 97 -2.34 7.44 -12.30
C ILE A 97 -1.10 6.54 -12.22
N LEU A 98 0.05 7.08 -11.81
CA LEU A 98 1.27 6.28 -11.64
C LEU A 98 1.09 5.16 -10.61
N ASN A 99 0.44 5.45 -9.48
CA ASN A 99 0.15 4.44 -8.47
C ASN A 99 -0.78 3.34 -9.00
N PHE A 100 -1.81 3.70 -9.77
CA PHE A 100 -2.69 2.73 -10.41
C PHE A 100 -1.94 1.83 -11.40
N LEU A 101 -1.05 2.40 -12.22
CA LEU A 101 -0.23 1.62 -13.15
C LEU A 101 0.67 0.63 -12.43
N VAL A 102 1.34 1.05 -11.35
CA VAL A 102 2.20 0.17 -10.56
C VAL A 102 1.41 -0.95 -9.87
N LEU A 103 0.22 -0.64 -9.34
CA LEU A 103 -0.66 -1.65 -8.77
C LEU A 103 -1.06 -2.70 -9.82
N ILE A 104 -1.38 -2.28 -11.05
CA ILE A 104 -1.70 -3.21 -12.15
C ILE A 104 -0.50 -4.10 -12.47
N VAL A 105 0.71 -3.55 -12.55
CA VAL A 105 1.93 -4.34 -12.80
C VAL A 105 2.17 -5.35 -11.67
N GLN A 106 2.04 -4.93 -10.41
CA GLN A 106 2.24 -5.83 -9.27
C GLN A 106 1.22 -6.97 -9.24
N GLU A 107 -0.07 -6.68 -9.45
CA GLU A 107 -1.11 -7.69 -9.48
C GLU A 107 -0.95 -8.63 -10.68
N SER A 108 -0.57 -8.11 -11.86
CA SER A 108 -0.30 -8.94 -13.05
C SER A 108 0.89 -9.88 -12.85
N LEU A 109 1.96 -9.44 -12.19
CA LEU A 109 3.09 -10.30 -11.82
C LEU A 109 2.65 -11.40 -10.84
N HIS A 110 1.87 -11.05 -9.82
CA HIS A 110 1.37 -12.02 -8.85
C HIS A 110 0.44 -13.07 -9.50
N LEU A 111 -0.45 -12.63 -10.39
CA LEU A 111 -1.30 -13.51 -11.18
C LEU A 111 -0.50 -14.39 -12.13
N SER A 112 0.56 -13.85 -12.75
CA SER A 112 1.46 -14.61 -13.62
C SER A 112 2.16 -15.73 -12.84
N VAL A 113 2.71 -15.43 -11.65
CA VAL A 113 3.31 -16.44 -10.76
C VAL A 113 2.30 -17.49 -10.33
N LEU A 114 1.08 -17.09 -9.97
CA LEU A 114 0.00 -18.03 -9.62
C LEU A 114 -0.39 -18.90 -10.81
N ALA A 115 -0.45 -18.33 -12.02
CA ALA A 115 -0.73 -19.05 -13.24
C ALA A 115 0.39 -20.04 -13.58
N PHE A 116 1.67 -19.68 -13.39
CA PHE A 116 2.81 -20.60 -13.54
C PHE A 116 2.79 -21.74 -12.51
N ASN A 117 2.38 -21.44 -11.26
CA ASN A 117 2.23 -22.45 -10.21
C ASN A 117 1.02 -23.38 -10.46
N ALA A 118 -0.05 -22.86 -11.06
CA ALA A 118 -1.19 -23.65 -11.52
C ALA A 118 -0.86 -24.45 -12.80
N PHE A 119 0.03 -23.92 -13.65
CA PHE A 119 0.60 -24.65 -14.78
C PHE A 119 1.45 -25.82 -14.26
N PRO A 120 1.54 -26.90 -15.03
CA PRO A 120 1.91 -28.22 -14.59
C PRO A 120 3.41 -28.36 -14.25
N VAL A 121 4.11 -27.39 -13.69
CA VAL A 121 5.48 -27.62 -13.16
C VAL A 121 5.43 -28.55 -11.94
N LEU A 122 4.40 -28.42 -11.10
CA LEU A 122 4.10 -29.37 -10.03
C LEU A 122 3.60 -30.71 -10.59
N LEU A 123 2.73 -30.69 -11.62
CA LEU A 123 2.22 -31.91 -12.26
C LEU A 123 3.30 -32.67 -13.03
N LEU A 124 4.17 -31.98 -13.76
CA LEU A 124 5.30 -32.54 -14.52
C LEU A 124 6.41 -32.96 -13.55
N GLY A 125 6.59 -32.25 -12.44
CA GLY A 125 7.38 -32.71 -11.29
C GLY A 125 6.84 -34.01 -10.69
N SER A 126 5.53 -34.12 -10.45
CA SER A 126 4.91 -35.37 -9.99
C SER A 126 4.96 -36.48 -11.05
N PHE A 127 4.86 -36.15 -12.34
CA PHE A 127 4.97 -37.11 -13.44
C PHE A 127 6.40 -37.65 -13.58
N VAL A 128 7.41 -36.78 -13.50
CA VAL A 128 8.83 -37.17 -13.54
C VAL A 128 9.20 -37.93 -12.28
N TRP A 129 8.73 -37.49 -11.11
CA TRP A 129 8.88 -38.20 -9.84
C TRP A 129 8.27 -39.60 -9.93
N GLN A 130 7.02 -39.71 -10.40
CA GLN A 130 6.30 -40.96 -10.58
C GLN A 130 6.93 -41.86 -11.66
N HIS A 131 7.52 -41.28 -12.71
CA HIS A 131 8.26 -42.02 -13.74
C HIS A 131 9.64 -42.50 -13.23
N PHE A 132 10.29 -41.76 -12.32
CA PHE A 132 11.54 -42.19 -11.67
C PHE A 132 11.30 -43.16 -10.50
N GLN A 133 10.13 -43.14 -9.85
CA GLN A 133 9.74 -44.04 -8.75
C GLN A 133 9.26 -45.44 -9.19
N GLN A 134 9.77 -45.95 -10.32
CA GLN A 134 9.53 -47.35 -10.71
C GLN A 134 10.28 -48.38 -9.84
N HIS A 135 11.09 -47.94 -8.87
CA HIS A 135 11.60 -48.80 -7.81
C HIS A 135 10.70 -48.67 -6.58
N PRO A 136 9.89 -49.69 -6.25
CA PRO A 136 8.97 -49.64 -5.12
C PRO A 136 9.77 -49.48 -3.83
N ILE A 137 9.50 -48.40 -3.09
CA ILE A 137 9.93 -48.32 -1.69
C ILE A 137 9.00 -49.28 -0.94
N PRO A 138 9.51 -50.34 -0.31
CA PRO A 138 8.69 -51.30 0.41
C PRO A 138 7.95 -50.58 1.54
N ASP A 139 6.62 -50.71 1.50
CA ASP A 139 5.70 -50.37 2.58
C ASP A 139 6.17 -51.08 3.86
N GLY A 140 6.76 -50.34 4.79
CA GLY A 140 7.33 -50.97 5.97
C GLY A 140 8.15 -50.09 6.91
N VAL A 141 8.03 -48.76 6.87
CA VAL A 141 8.64 -47.91 7.90
C VAL A 141 7.54 -47.29 8.74
N VAL A 142 7.11 -48.02 9.76
CA VAL A 142 6.40 -47.45 10.91
C VAL A 142 7.46 -46.71 11.72
N PHE A 143 7.43 -45.38 11.70
CA PHE A 143 8.30 -44.58 12.55
C PHE A 143 7.81 -44.66 14.00
N GLU A 144 8.41 -45.55 14.78
CA GLU A 144 8.21 -45.59 16.23
C GLU A 144 9.01 -44.45 16.87
N PHE A 145 8.28 -43.43 17.33
CA PHE A 145 8.84 -42.22 17.93
C PHE A 145 9.35 -42.55 19.34
N SER A 146 10.60 -43.01 19.43
CA SER A 146 11.28 -43.21 20.72
C SER A 146 11.55 -41.84 21.34
N GLY A 147 10.88 -41.57 22.46
CA GLY A 147 10.93 -40.30 23.16
C GLY A 147 12.35 -39.93 23.61
N SER A 148 12.82 -38.79 23.12
CA SER A 148 13.77 -37.93 23.82
C SER A 148 13.47 -36.48 23.45
N THR A 149 12.94 -35.71 24.41
CA THR A 149 12.81 -34.24 24.34
C THR A 149 14.19 -33.61 24.12
N PRO A 150 14.41 -32.79 23.08
CA PRO A 150 14.36 -31.31 23.19
C PRO A 150 14.10 -30.58 21.83
N PRO A 151 14.36 -29.27 21.72
CA PRO A 151 13.65 -28.11 22.25
C PRO A 151 12.62 -27.54 21.25
N ALA A 152 11.79 -26.61 21.74
CA ALA A 152 10.64 -26.00 21.07
C ALA A 152 10.88 -25.55 19.60
N PRO A 153 9.90 -25.73 18.70
CA PRO A 153 10.00 -25.30 17.32
C PRO A 153 10.13 -23.78 17.22
N ALA A 154 11.16 -23.30 16.53
CA ALA A 154 11.25 -21.91 16.12
C ALA A 154 10.04 -21.57 15.25
N ASP A 155 9.19 -20.71 15.80
CA ASP A 155 7.83 -20.44 15.35
C ASP A 155 7.83 -19.58 14.06
N THR A 156 8.16 -20.20 12.93
CA THR A 156 8.11 -19.61 11.57
C THR A 156 6.70 -19.19 11.17
N SER A 157 5.68 -19.70 11.87
CA SER A 157 4.29 -19.28 11.72
C SER A 157 4.09 -17.80 12.08
N ARG A 158 4.87 -17.28 13.03
CA ARG A 158 4.76 -15.87 13.48
C ARG A 158 5.30 -14.88 12.48
N LEU A 159 6.28 -15.26 11.64
CA LEU A 159 6.82 -14.37 10.60
C LEU A 159 5.89 -14.32 9.38
N ALA A 160 5.28 -15.44 8.99
CA ALA A 160 4.26 -15.48 7.94
C ALA A 160 2.94 -14.80 8.38
N LEU A 161 2.55 -14.95 9.64
CA LEU A 161 1.47 -14.19 10.25
C LEU A 161 1.81 -12.70 10.37
N CYS A 162 3.05 -12.35 10.72
CA CYS A 162 3.48 -10.95 10.79
C CYS A 162 3.41 -10.29 9.40
N TRP A 163 3.85 -10.97 8.35
CA TRP A 163 3.81 -10.45 6.97
C TRP A 163 2.36 -10.31 6.46
N SER A 164 1.51 -11.31 6.69
CA SER A 164 0.09 -11.24 6.29
C SER A 164 -0.71 -10.22 7.11
N VAL A 165 -0.40 -10.05 8.40
CA VAL A 165 -0.97 -8.99 9.26
C VAL A 165 -0.46 -7.62 8.85
N LEU A 166 0.81 -7.45 8.47
CA LEU A 166 1.34 -6.16 7.99
C LEU A 166 0.68 -5.75 6.67
N ILE A 167 0.56 -6.69 5.72
CA ILE A 167 -0.12 -6.47 4.44
C ILE A 167 -1.62 -6.21 4.66
N GLY A 168 -2.26 -6.94 5.57
CA GLY A 168 -3.66 -6.74 5.95
C GLY A 168 -3.90 -5.39 6.63
N LYS A 169 -2.96 -4.91 7.44
CA LYS A 169 -3.05 -3.61 8.15
C LYS A 169 -2.75 -2.43 7.22
N LEU A 170 -1.87 -2.60 6.23
CA LEU A 170 -1.65 -1.66 5.13
C LEU A 170 -2.86 -1.60 4.17
N ARG A 171 -3.52 -2.74 3.91
CA ARG A 171 -4.74 -2.83 3.11
C ARG A 171 -5.97 -2.29 3.86
N GLY A 172 -6.06 -2.49 5.19
CA GLY A 172 -7.11 -1.96 6.06
C GLY A 172 -7.06 -0.43 6.25
N TRP A 173 -5.86 0.16 6.24
CA TRP A 173 -5.69 1.62 6.21
C TRP A 173 -6.23 2.27 4.93
N ARG A 174 -6.32 1.51 3.83
CA ARG A 174 -6.89 1.97 2.54
C ARG A 174 -8.42 2.16 2.60
N VAL A 175 -9.11 1.46 3.51
CA VAL A 175 -10.59 1.51 3.63
C VAL A 175 -11.05 2.50 4.71
N ALA A 176 -10.27 2.68 5.78
CA ALA A 176 -10.61 3.62 6.86
C ALA A 176 -10.38 5.11 6.50
N SER A 177 -9.69 5.40 5.39
CA SER A 177 -9.39 6.77 4.94
C SER A 177 -10.38 7.33 3.91
N THR A 178 -11.37 6.54 3.49
CA THR A 178 -12.42 6.94 2.53
C THR A 178 -13.81 7.08 3.18
N ALA A 179 -13.88 7.08 4.51
CA ALA A 179 -15.08 7.41 5.28
C ALA A 179 -14.93 8.78 5.95
#